data_AF-A0AAV8WH15-F1
#
_entry.id   AF-A0AAV8WH15-F1
#
_cell.length_a   1.000
_cell.length_b   1.000
_cell.length_c   1.000
_cell.angle_alpha   90.00
_cell.angle_beta   90.00
_cell.angle_gamma   90.00
#
_symmetry.space_group_name_H-M   'P 1'
#
loop_
_entity.id
_entity.type
_entity.pdbx_description
1 polymer ?
#
loop_
_entity_poly.entity_id
_entity_poly.type
_entity_poly.pdbx_seq_one_letter_code
_entity_poly.pdbx_strand_id
1 'polypeptide(L)'
;MMDDSNDAGARRWYDCCCIFDDSTEDERTHLIDRGLDSIHCHRFWIFLLMAIFLTAVSLSTYLLVIQGETPEPSFSYVPRTGWSSQPSCVNVSQLQLPVREMFLLPTNTSHCRNESDCLKAVRELETADLYNFVVTSDGRVYEGAGWSCPSAFGAFTVSVLGTLLTDVQVDKLGAFLEFSVERGWLESCYEILMEQPTTRYLSDAVLKLEETRNTRC
;
A
#
# COMPACT_ATOMS: atom_id res chain seq x y z
N MET A 1 -67.32 62.18 23.76
CA MET A 1 -66.53 63.26 23.11
C MET A 1 -65.21 62.61 22.77
N MET A 2 -65.14 61.95 21.61
CA MET A 2 -64.62 62.52 20.34
C MET A 2 -63.15 62.91 20.53
N ASP A 3 -62.18 62.44 19.77
CA ASP A 3 -62.23 61.83 18.44
C ASP A 3 -60.86 61.20 18.10
N ASP A 4 -60.86 60.31 17.10
CA ASP A 4 -59.82 60.11 16.07
C ASP A 4 -58.40 59.64 16.46
N SER A 5 -57.66 58.84 15.70
CA SER A 5 -57.82 58.28 14.34
C SER A 5 -56.79 57.14 14.12
N ASN A 6 -57.11 56.25 13.18
CA ASN A 6 -56.26 55.50 12.24
C ASN A 6 -54.81 56.00 12.06
N ASP A 7 -53.80 55.22 11.66
CA ASP A 7 -53.80 54.18 10.63
C ASP A 7 -52.49 53.35 10.67
N ALA A 8 -52.53 52.27 9.89
CA ALA A 8 -51.54 51.24 9.62
C ALA A 8 -50.12 51.69 9.23
N GLY A 9 -49.17 50.78 9.49
CA GLY A 9 -47.80 50.90 8.97
C GLY A 9 -46.96 49.64 9.21
N ALA A 10 -47.28 48.55 8.52
CA ALA A 10 -46.42 47.37 8.45
C ALA A 10 -45.07 47.70 7.79
N ARG A 11 -43.94 47.26 8.39
CA ARG A 11 -42.66 46.88 7.75
C ARG A 11 -41.73 46.32 8.84
N ARG A 12 -41.50 45.00 8.92
CA ARG A 12 -40.59 44.14 8.13
C ARG A 12 -39.24 43.97 8.87
N TRP A 13 -39.23 42.91 9.67
CA TRP A 13 -38.12 42.15 10.23
C TRP A 13 -36.83 42.20 9.40
N TYR A 14 -35.82 42.91 9.89
CA TYR A 14 -34.39 42.55 9.86
C TYR A 14 -33.65 43.43 10.88
N ASP A 15 -33.94 43.23 12.17
CA ASP A 15 -33.16 43.87 13.24
C ASP A 15 -31.92 43.01 13.53
N CYS A 16 -30.80 43.40 12.93
CA CYS A 16 -29.48 43.14 13.49
C CYS A 16 -29.28 44.08 14.69
N CYS A 17 -28.88 43.50 15.83
CA CYS A 17 -28.58 44.21 17.07
C CYS A 17 -27.66 45.42 16.85
N CYS A 18 -28.20 46.62 17.07
CA CYS A 18 -27.49 47.78 17.59
C CYS A 18 -28.47 48.52 18.51
N ILE A 19 -28.32 48.40 19.83
CA ILE A 19 -28.90 49.36 20.77
C ILE A 19 -28.07 50.64 20.65
N PHE A 20 -28.68 51.73 20.18
CA PHE A 20 -28.12 53.09 20.29
C PHE A 20 -29.05 53.87 21.22
N ASP A 21 -28.55 54.18 22.41
CA ASP A 21 -29.07 55.24 23.27
C ASP A 21 -28.50 56.57 22.72
N ASP A 22 -29.38 57.53 22.44
CA ASP A 22 -29.06 58.80 21.79
C ASP A 22 -28.94 59.90 22.86
N SER A 23 -27.71 60.35 23.11
CA SER A 23 -27.50 61.71 23.64
C SER A 23 -26.25 62.34 23.02
N THR A 24 -26.50 63.21 22.03
CA THR A 24 -25.88 64.52 21.80
C THR A 24 -24.36 64.62 21.55
N GLU A 25 -24.05 65.24 20.39
CA GLU A 25 -22.83 65.99 20.03
C GLU A 25 -21.50 65.22 19.84
N ASP A 26 -21.19 64.83 18.59
CA ASP A 26 -19.85 65.01 17.94
C ASP A 26 -19.76 64.31 16.55
N GLU A 27 -20.27 64.97 15.51
CA GLU A 27 -20.41 64.40 14.16
C GLU A 27 -19.24 64.74 13.20
N ARG A 28 -18.00 64.40 13.55
CA ARG A 28 -16.88 64.37 12.56
C ARG A 28 -15.78 63.34 12.81
N THR A 29 -15.75 62.67 13.95
CA THR A 29 -14.72 61.69 14.33
C THR A 29 -15.12 60.22 14.09
N HIS A 30 -16.40 59.93 13.91
CA HIS A 30 -16.92 58.55 13.86
C HIS A 30 -16.81 57.81 12.51
N LEU A 31 -16.53 58.51 11.40
CA LEU A 31 -16.42 57.85 10.09
C LEU A 31 -15.05 57.18 9.86
N ILE A 32 -14.01 57.63 10.54
CA ILE A 32 -12.67 57.01 10.48
C ILE A 32 -12.61 55.76 11.37
N ASP A 33 -13.38 55.76 12.47
CA ASP A 33 -13.36 54.70 13.48
C ASP A 33 -14.06 53.41 12.99
N ARG A 34 -15.21 53.53 12.31
CA ARG A 34 -15.91 52.36 11.72
C ARG A 34 -15.13 51.65 10.61
N GLY A 35 -14.25 52.37 9.89
CA GLY A 35 -13.39 51.79 8.87
C GLY A 35 -12.22 51.00 9.46
N LEU A 36 -11.71 51.44 10.63
CA LEU A 36 -10.61 50.80 11.33
C LEU A 36 -11.07 49.49 12.00
N ASP A 37 -12.25 49.46 12.62
CA ASP A 37 -12.80 48.26 13.26
C ASP A 37 -13.19 47.15 12.27
N SER A 38 -13.70 47.51 11.08
CA SER A 38 -14.01 46.54 10.02
C SER A 38 -12.75 45.85 9.48
N ILE A 39 -11.62 46.56 9.42
CA ILE A 39 -10.33 46.01 8.99
C ILE A 39 -9.75 45.08 10.06
N HIS A 40 -9.89 45.45 11.34
CA HIS A 40 -9.44 44.61 12.47
C HIS A 40 -10.27 43.33 12.60
N CYS A 41 -11.58 43.39 12.37
CA CYS A 41 -12.45 42.22 12.35
C CYS A 41 -12.08 41.26 11.19
N HIS A 42 -11.87 41.78 9.98
CA HIS A 42 -11.48 40.96 8.83
C HIS A 42 -10.10 40.30 9.00
N ARG A 43 -9.12 41.02 9.57
CA ARG A 43 -7.79 40.47 9.88
C ARG A 43 -7.87 39.36 10.91
N PHE A 44 -8.69 39.52 11.95
CA PHE A 44 -8.91 38.48 12.94
C PHE A 44 -9.50 37.20 12.32
N TRP A 45 -10.51 37.34 11.47
CA TRP A 45 -11.09 36.20 10.75
C TRP A 45 -10.10 35.53 9.79
N ILE A 46 -9.27 36.31 9.10
CA ILE A 46 -8.19 35.76 8.26
C ILE A 46 -7.21 34.94 9.11
N PHE A 47 -6.76 35.47 10.26
CA PHE A 47 -5.84 34.74 11.14
C PHE A 47 -6.47 33.45 11.69
N LEU A 48 -7.75 33.49 12.04
CA LEU A 48 -8.50 32.32 12.50
C LEU A 48 -8.59 31.24 11.41
N LEU A 49 -8.94 31.62 10.18
CA LEU A 49 -9.03 30.70 9.05
C LEU A 49 -7.67 30.09 8.69
N MET A 50 -6.60 30.89 8.75
CA MET A 50 -5.23 30.41 8.55
C MET A 50 -4.83 29.41 9.64
N ALA A 51 -5.15 29.67 10.90
CA ALA A 51 -4.87 28.74 12.00
C ALA A 51 -5.64 27.42 11.86
N ILE A 52 -6.92 27.49 11.48
CA ILE A 52 -7.73 26.29 11.20
C ILE A 52 -7.16 25.50 10.03
N PHE A 53 -6.74 26.18 8.95
CA PHE A 53 -6.12 25.50 7.81
C PHE A 53 -4.81 24.82 8.20
N LEU A 54 -3.94 25.49 8.96
CA LEU A 54 -2.66 24.91 9.40
C LEU A 54 -2.85 23.71 10.32
N THR A 55 -3.81 23.78 11.25
CA THR A 55 -4.15 22.64 12.11
C THR A 55 -4.76 21.49 11.32
N ALA A 56 -5.63 21.77 10.35
CA ALA A 56 -6.19 20.76 9.46
C ALA A 56 -5.13 20.09 8.58
N VAL A 57 -4.19 20.87 8.01
CA VAL A 57 -3.07 20.32 7.23
C VAL A 57 -2.18 19.45 8.12
N SER A 58 -1.81 19.94 9.31
CA SER A 58 -1.00 19.17 10.26
C SER A 58 -1.67 17.88 10.70
N LEU A 59 -2.98 17.90 10.95
CA LEU A 59 -3.74 16.70 11.31
C LEU A 59 -3.83 15.74 10.13
N SER A 60 -4.04 16.26 8.92
CA SER A 60 -4.12 15.46 7.69
C SER A 60 -2.79 14.77 7.39
N THR A 61 -1.67 15.48 7.48
CA THR A 61 -0.34 14.89 7.29
C THR A 61 -0.02 13.88 8.39
N TYR A 62 -0.37 14.17 9.64
CA TYR A 62 -0.21 13.24 10.76
C TYR A 62 -1.01 11.94 10.54
N LEU A 63 -2.27 12.04 10.09
CA LEU A 63 -3.08 10.88 9.75
C LEU A 63 -2.54 10.11 8.55
N LEU A 64 -2.04 10.80 7.52
CA LEU A 64 -1.40 10.15 6.37
C LEU A 64 -0.13 9.41 6.76
N VAL A 65 0.65 9.91 7.72
CA VAL A 65 1.85 9.22 8.23
C VAL A 65 1.46 7.98 9.04
N ILE A 66 0.41 8.04 9.86
CA ILE A 66 -0.05 6.89 10.67
C ILE A 66 -0.73 5.82 9.80
N GLN A 67 -1.50 6.21 8.79
CA GLN A 67 -2.20 5.27 7.91
C GLN A 67 -1.33 4.78 6.75
N GLY A 68 -0.22 5.49 6.45
CA GLY A 68 0.64 5.23 5.31
C GLY A 68 1.70 4.16 5.53
N GLU A 69 1.80 3.60 6.75
CA GLU A 69 2.70 2.49 7.02
C GLU A 69 2.04 1.20 6.54
N THR A 70 2.12 0.94 5.23
CA THR A 70 1.87 -0.41 4.74
C THR A 70 2.91 -1.31 5.38
N PRO A 71 2.54 -2.41 6.06
CA PRO A 71 3.52 -3.34 6.59
C PRO A 71 4.39 -3.79 5.41
N GLU A 72 5.68 -3.44 5.45
CA GLU A 72 6.64 -3.94 4.48
C GLU A 72 6.55 -5.46 4.50
N PRO A 73 6.40 -6.12 3.34
CA PRO A 73 6.41 -7.57 3.30
C PRO A 73 7.69 -8.06 3.98
N SER A 74 7.58 -9.11 4.81
CA SER A 74 8.72 -9.63 5.56
C SER A 74 9.76 -10.34 4.67
N PHE A 75 9.65 -10.21 3.34
CA PHE A 75 10.57 -10.72 2.33
C PHE A 75 11.05 -9.58 1.41
N SER A 76 12.25 -9.75 0.86
CA SER A 76 12.82 -8.80 -0.10
C SER A 76 12.56 -9.28 -1.51
N TYR A 77 11.85 -8.46 -2.30
CA TYR A 77 11.56 -8.73 -3.71
C TYR A 77 12.60 -8.08 -4.63
N VAL A 78 13.12 -8.84 -5.60
CA VAL A 78 14.05 -8.35 -6.61
C VAL A 78 13.40 -8.49 -7.98
N PRO A 79 12.94 -7.38 -8.60
CA PRO A 79 12.29 -7.42 -9.91
C PRO A 79 13.28 -7.85 -10.98
N ARG A 80 12.78 -8.46 -12.06
CA ARG A 80 13.59 -9.00 -13.15
C ARG A 80 14.52 -7.95 -13.73
N THR A 81 14.01 -6.73 -13.94
CA THR A 81 14.76 -5.58 -14.44
C THR A 81 15.97 -5.20 -13.57
N GLY A 82 16.00 -5.60 -12.30
CA GLY A 82 17.12 -5.39 -11.39
C GLY A 82 18.28 -6.38 -11.56
N TRP A 83 18.06 -7.53 -12.22
CA TRP A 83 19.06 -8.59 -12.28
C TRP A 83 19.24 -9.28 -13.65
N SER A 84 18.24 -9.24 -14.53
CA SER A 84 18.26 -9.80 -15.90
C SER A 84 17.62 -8.85 -16.92
N SER A 85 18.12 -8.85 -18.15
CA SER A 85 17.64 -8.00 -19.25
C SER A 85 16.80 -8.74 -20.29
N GLN A 86 16.60 -10.04 -20.15
CA GLN A 86 15.87 -10.86 -21.12
C GLN A 86 14.36 -10.74 -20.88
N PRO A 87 13.48 -10.65 -21.89
CA PRO A 87 12.03 -10.63 -21.67
C PRO A 87 11.51 -12.01 -21.23
N SER A 88 10.64 -12.03 -20.23
CA SER A 88 10.05 -13.24 -19.63
C SER A 88 8.81 -13.78 -20.37
N CYS A 89 8.31 -13.04 -21.37
CA CYS A 89 6.98 -13.27 -21.95
C CYS A 89 6.98 -12.97 -23.45
N VAL A 90 7.28 -13.95 -24.30
CA VAL A 90 7.14 -13.81 -25.75
C VAL A 90 6.29 -14.96 -26.28
N ASN A 91 5.08 -14.63 -26.76
CA ASN A 91 4.15 -15.56 -27.42
C ASN A 91 3.65 -16.74 -26.54
N VAL A 92 3.43 -16.52 -25.24
CA VAL A 92 2.89 -17.54 -24.33
C VAL A 92 1.53 -17.10 -23.78
N SER A 93 0.60 -18.04 -23.62
CA SER A 93 -0.68 -17.82 -22.96
C SER A 93 -0.46 -17.44 -21.50
N GLN A 94 -1.11 -16.37 -21.03
CA GLN A 94 -0.96 -15.86 -19.67
C GLN A 94 -1.49 -16.86 -18.63
N LEU A 95 -0.92 -16.84 -17.43
CA LEU A 95 -1.47 -17.58 -16.29
C LEU A 95 -2.87 -17.02 -15.94
N GLN A 96 -3.80 -17.93 -15.66
CA GLN A 96 -5.11 -17.53 -15.12
C GLN A 96 -4.96 -17.26 -13.62
N LEU A 97 -5.21 -16.02 -13.22
CA LEU A 97 -5.18 -15.58 -11.82
C LEU A 97 -6.61 -15.62 -11.23
N PRO A 98 -6.77 -15.96 -9.93
CA PRO A 98 -5.73 -16.43 -9.02
C PRO A 98 -5.28 -17.87 -9.37
N VAL A 99 -3.98 -18.14 -9.20
CA VAL A 99 -3.40 -19.48 -9.41
C VAL A 99 -3.86 -20.42 -8.29
N ARG A 100 -4.21 -21.66 -8.64
CA ARG A 100 -4.64 -22.70 -7.68
C ARG A 100 -3.55 -23.69 -7.31
N GLU A 101 -2.59 -23.90 -8.19
CA GLU A 101 -1.57 -24.93 -8.05
C GLU A 101 -0.20 -24.30 -8.30
N MET A 102 0.77 -24.60 -7.44
CA MET A 102 2.13 -24.14 -7.60
C MET A 102 3.12 -25.30 -7.55
N PHE A 103 4.15 -25.24 -8.38
CA PHE A 103 5.27 -26.16 -8.30
C PHE A 103 6.41 -25.58 -7.46
N LEU A 104 6.94 -26.37 -6.53
CA LEU A 104 8.11 -26.03 -5.73
C LEU A 104 9.29 -26.93 -6.11
N LEU A 105 10.33 -26.34 -6.70
CA LEU A 105 11.47 -27.07 -7.26
C LEU A 105 12.81 -26.56 -6.73
N PRO A 106 13.76 -27.44 -6.34
CA PRO A 106 15.12 -27.01 -6.10
C PRO A 106 15.83 -26.72 -7.44
N THR A 107 16.69 -25.70 -7.48
CA THR A 107 17.54 -25.44 -8.66
C THR A 107 18.68 -26.45 -8.80
N ASN A 108 18.93 -27.26 -7.77
CA ASN A 108 20.04 -28.21 -7.67
C ASN A 108 21.43 -27.57 -7.88
N THR A 109 21.56 -26.30 -7.49
CA THR A 109 22.82 -25.54 -7.53
C THR A 109 23.47 -25.45 -6.15
N SER A 110 24.63 -24.77 -6.07
CA SER A 110 25.20 -24.39 -4.77
C SER A 110 24.37 -23.30 -4.09
N HIS A 111 24.37 -23.32 -2.76
CA HIS A 111 23.83 -22.23 -1.95
C HIS A 111 24.68 -20.97 -2.07
N CYS A 112 24.05 -19.83 -1.79
CA CYS A 112 24.70 -18.54 -1.65
C CYS A 112 24.54 -18.02 -0.21
N ARG A 113 25.28 -16.97 0.18
CA ARG A 113 25.26 -16.45 1.56
C ARG A 113 24.87 -14.98 1.65
N ASN A 114 25.42 -14.17 0.76
CA ASN A 114 25.24 -12.72 0.75
C ASN A 114 24.57 -12.30 -0.55
N GLU A 115 23.97 -11.11 -0.54
CA GLU A 115 23.29 -10.50 -1.69
C GLU A 115 24.11 -10.59 -2.99
N SER A 116 25.40 -10.22 -2.95
CA SER A 116 26.27 -10.22 -4.13
C SER A 116 26.44 -11.61 -4.72
N ASP A 117 26.58 -12.61 -3.85
CA ASP A 117 26.82 -14.00 -4.23
C ASP A 117 25.52 -14.61 -4.75
N CYS A 118 24.39 -14.30 -4.12
CA CYS A 118 23.06 -14.76 -4.54
C CYS A 118 22.67 -14.15 -5.88
N LEU A 119 22.88 -12.84 -6.06
CA LEU A 119 22.67 -12.17 -7.35
C LEU A 119 23.51 -12.79 -8.46
N LYS A 120 24.78 -13.09 -8.18
CA LYS A 120 25.67 -13.75 -9.13
C LYS A 120 25.17 -15.17 -9.45
N ALA A 121 24.83 -15.96 -8.44
CA ALA A 121 24.32 -17.32 -8.62
C ALA A 121 23.03 -17.36 -9.43
N VAL A 122 22.10 -16.42 -9.20
CA VAL A 122 20.84 -16.31 -9.96
C VAL A 122 21.11 -15.89 -11.41
N ARG A 123 22.07 -14.99 -11.66
CA ARG A 123 22.47 -14.60 -13.03
C ARG A 123 23.15 -15.72 -13.81
N GLU A 124 23.94 -16.54 -13.12
CA GLU A 124 24.64 -17.69 -13.70
C GLU A 124 23.72 -18.91 -13.86
N LEU A 125 22.54 -18.88 -13.23
CA LEU A 125 21.53 -19.92 -13.38
C LEU A 125 20.88 -19.78 -14.76
N GLU A 126 21.35 -20.60 -15.71
CA GLU A 126 20.79 -20.66 -17.07
C GLU A 126 19.27 -20.91 -17.08
N THR A 127 18.75 -21.51 -16.00
CA THR A 127 17.34 -21.85 -15.84
C THR A 127 16.53 -20.82 -15.04
N ALA A 128 17.11 -19.69 -14.61
CA ALA A 128 16.41 -18.71 -13.78
C ALA A 128 15.15 -18.16 -14.45
N ASP A 129 15.19 -18.03 -15.77
CA ASP A 129 14.08 -17.57 -16.61
C ASP A 129 13.01 -18.65 -16.84
N LEU A 130 13.29 -19.90 -16.50
CA LEU A 130 12.36 -21.01 -16.62
C LEU A 130 11.38 -21.09 -15.45
N TYR A 131 11.66 -20.41 -14.33
CA TYR A 131 10.80 -20.37 -13.15
C TYR A 131 10.11 -19.00 -13.04
N ASN A 132 8.97 -18.91 -12.36
CA ASN A 132 8.31 -17.62 -12.10
C ASN A 132 9.10 -16.80 -11.10
N PHE A 133 9.54 -17.44 -10.02
CA PHE A 133 10.27 -16.82 -8.92
C PHE A 133 11.35 -17.76 -8.40
N VAL A 134 12.47 -17.21 -7.94
CA VAL A 134 13.58 -17.95 -7.34
C VAL A 134 13.82 -17.41 -5.93
N VAL A 135 13.71 -18.27 -4.91
CA VAL A 135 13.99 -17.93 -3.51
C VAL A 135 15.42 -18.33 -3.15
N THR A 136 16.24 -17.35 -2.84
CA THR A 136 17.66 -17.54 -2.53
C THR A 136 17.90 -17.75 -1.04
N SER A 137 19.06 -18.32 -0.68
CA SER A 137 19.37 -18.67 0.71
C SER A 137 19.56 -17.47 1.64
N ASP A 138 19.79 -16.28 1.08
CA ASP A 138 19.77 -15.00 1.81
C ASP A 138 18.35 -14.45 2.06
N GLY A 139 17.31 -15.16 1.60
CA GLY A 139 15.91 -14.83 1.87
C GLY A 139 15.28 -13.83 0.90
N ARG A 140 15.89 -13.61 -0.26
CA ARG A 140 15.34 -12.76 -1.33
C ARG A 140 14.55 -13.58 -2.34
N VAL A 141 13.57 -12.94 -2.95
CA VAL A 141 12.73 -13.52 -4.01
C VAL A 141 13.04 -12.79 -5.31
N TYR A 142 13.71 -13.48 -6.23
CA TYR A 142 14.08 -12.97 -7.55
C TYR A 142 12.98 -13.31 -8.55
N GLU A 143 12.52 -12.31 -9.31
CA GLU A 143 11.52 -12.50 -10.36
C GLU A 143 12.14 -13.06 -11.64
N GLY A 144 11.73 -14.28 -12.01
CA GLY A 144 12.00 -14.91 -13.30
C GLY A 144 10.89 -14.57 -14.30
N ALA A 145 10.01 -15.52 -14.63
CA ALA A 145 8.88 -15.30 -15.54
C ALA A 145 7.81 -14.33 -14.97
N GLY A 146 7.76 -14.17 -13.64
CA GLY A 146 6.78 -13.32 -12.96
C GLY A 146 5.37 -13.90 -12.95
N TRP A 147 4.36 -13.12 -12.53
CA TRP A 147 2.97 -13.60 -12.41
C TRP A 147 2.20 -13.70 -13.73
N SER A 148 2.62 -12.94 -14.75
CA SER A 148 1.86 -12.79 -15.99
C SER A 148 2.01 -13.99 -16.93
N CYS A 149 3.07 -14.78 -16.77
CA CYS A 149 3.45 -15.82 -17.71
C CYS A 149 3.70 -17.13 -16.97
N PRO A 150 3.31 -18.28 -17.55
CA PRO A 150 3.67 -19.56 -16.96
C PRO A 150 5.18 -19.75 -16.99
N SER A 151 5.68 -20.56 -16.08
CA SER A 151 7.03 -21.08 -16.14
C SER A 151 7.25 -21.89 -17.44
N ALA A 152 8.49 -22.29 -17.71
CA ALA A 152 8.77 -23.21 -18.82
C ALA A 152 8.06 -24.57 -18.67
N PHE A 153 7.55 -24.88 -17.48
CA PHE A 153 6.76 -26.08 -17.18
C PHE A 153 5.26 -25.89 -17.44
N GLY A 154 4.83 -24.73 -17.95
CA GLY A 154 3.43 -24.45 -18.27
C GLY A 154 2.54 -24.15 -17.06
N ALA A 155 3.13 -24.00 -15.87
CA ALA A 155 2.42 -23.75 -14.62
C ALA A 155 3.10 -22.63 -13.82
N PHE A 156 2.51 -22.22 -12.70
CA PHE A 156 3.18 -21.35 -11.76
C PHE A 156 4.22 -22.14 -10.97
N THR A 157 5.49 -21.74 -11.04
CA THR A 157 6.61 -22.46 -10.45
C THR A 157 7.51 -21.52 -9.67
N VAL A 158 7.68 -21.82 -8.39
CA VAL A 158 8.65 -21.17 -7.52
C VAL A 158 9.82 -22.13 -7.33
N SER A 159 11.03 -21.68 -7.63
CA SER A 159 12.23 -22.46 -7.36
C SER A 159 12.98 -21.97 -6.14
N VAL A 160 13.75 -22.87 -5.53
CA VAL A 160 14.61 -22.56 -4.39
C VAL A 160 16.06 -22.77 -4.79
N LEU A 161 16.88 -21.73 -4.61
CA LEU A 161 18.30 -21.81 -4.92
C LEU A 161 19.00 -22.76 -3.95
N GLY A 162 19.58 -23.83 -4.50
CA GLY A 162 20.25 -24.87 -3.74
C GLY A 162 19.72 -26.27 -4.03
N THR A 163 20.24 -27.25 -3.30
CA THR A 163 19.73 -28.63 -3.31
C THR A 163 18.73 -28.90 -2.17
N LEU A 164 18.73 -28.06 -1.13
CA LEU A 164 17.91 -28.19 0.07
C LEU A 164 17.21 -26.87 0.38
N LEU A 165 16.03 -26.92 1.00
CA LEU A 165 15.37 -25.74 1.53
C LEU A 165 15.87 -25.45 2.95
N THR A 166 16.31 -24.22 3.18
CA THR A 166 16.67 -23.74 4.52
C THR A 166 15.45 -23.14 5.23
N ASP A 167 15.45 -23.13 6.56
CA ASP A 167 14.35 -22.53 7.33
C ASP A 167 14.10 -21.06 6.96
N VAL A 168 15.16 -20.30 6.70
CA VAL A 168 15.07 -18.91 6.24
C VAL A 168 14.32 -18.84 4.91
N GLN A 169 14.64 -19.71 3.95
CA GLN A 169 13.93 -19.75 2.67
C GLN A 169 12.45 -20.12 2.85
N VAL A 170 12.14 -21.07 3.74
CA VAL A 170 10.75 -21.46 4.02
C VAL A 170 9.96 -20.30 4.62
N ASP A 171 10.52 -19.59 5.59
CA ASP A 171 9.84 -18.47 6.23
C ASP A 171 9.61 -17.31 5.23
N LYS A 172 10.60 -17.00 4.39
CA LYS A 172 10.48 -15.95 3.37
C LYS A 172 9.55 -16.34 2.24
N LEU A 173 9.56 -17.61 1.83
CA LEU A 173 8.62 -18.15 0.86
C LEU A 173 7.19 -18.09 1.41
N GLY A 174 6.96 -18.49 2.66
CA GLY A 174 5.65 -18.37 3.31
C GLY A 174 5.12 -16.93 3.27
N ALA A 175 5.94 -15.96 3.67
CA ALA A 175 5.56 -14.55 3.61
C ALA A 175 5.27 -14.06 2.18
N PHE A 176 6.03 -14.50 1.19
CA PHE A 176 5.78 -14.20 -0.21
C PHE A 176 4.45 -14.76 -0.70
N LEU A 177 4.12 -16.01 -0.34
CA LEU A 177 2.85 -16.64 -0.73
C LEU A 177 1.66 -15.96 -0.04
N GLU A 178 1.78 -15.61 1.24
CA GLU A 178 0.75 -14.86 1.96
C GLU A 178 0.46 -13.51 1.30
N PHE A 179 1.51 -12.74 0.99
CA PHE A 179 1.38 -11.49 0.25
C PHE A 179 0.72 -11.70 -1.12
N SER A 180 1.00 -12.81 -1.79
CA SER A 180 0.45 -13.13 -3.11
C SER A 180 -1.04 -13.48 -3.04
N VAL A 181 -1.49 -14.12 -1.96
CA VAL A 181 -2.91 -14.37 -1.68
C VAL A 181 -3.65 -13.06 -1.43
N GLU A 182 -3.09 -12.17 -0.61
CA GLU A 182 -3.68 -10.85 -0.32
C GLU A 182 -3.84 -9.98 -1.59
N ARG A 183 -2.92 -10.14 -2.54
CA ARG A 183 -2.97 -9.46 -3.85
C ARG A 183 -3.95 -10.10 -4.85
N GLY A 184 -4.50 -11.27 -4.55
CA GLY A 184 -5.37 -12.03 -5.46
C GLY A 184 -4.63 -12.68 -6.63
N TRP A 185 -3.31 -12.89 -6.51
CA TRP A 185 -2.52 -13.59 -7.51
C TRP A 185 -2.50 -15.11 -7.27
N LEU A 186 -2.60 -15.52 -6.01
CA LEU A 186 -2.66 -16.90 -5.57
C LEU A 186 -3.99 -17.13 -4.84
N GLU A 187 -4.64 -18.26 -5.05
CA GLU A 187 -5.88 -18.61 -4.33
C GLU A 187 -5.53 -18.93 -2.86
N SER A 188 -6.41 -18.62 -1.91
CA SER A 188 -6.13 -18.84 -0.48
C SER A 188 -5.86 -20.31 -0.13
N CYS A 189 -6.47 -21.23 -0.87
CA CYS A 189 -6.32 -22.68 -0.71
C CYS A 189 -5.62 -23.31 -1.90
N TYR A 190 -4.44 -22.79 -2.22
CA TYR A 190 -3.58 -23.31 -3.28
C TYR A 190 -2.93 -24.64 -2.89
N GLU A 191 -2.68 -25.50 -3.87
CA GLU A 191 -1.97 -26.77 -3.72
C GLU A 191 -0.47 -26.61 -4.07
N ILE A 192 0.41 -27.23 -3.28
CA ILE A 192 1.86 -27.24 -3.52
C ILE A 192 2.25 -28.59 -4.09
N LEU A 193 2.67 -28.57 -5.35
CA LEU A 193 3.17 -29.73 -6.08
C LEU A 193 4.70 -29.76 -6.06
N MET A 194 5.27 -30.95 -5.90
CA MET A 194 6.73 -31.16 -5.90
C MET A 194 7.12 -32.14 -7.00
N GLU A 195 8.29 -31.96 -7.61
CA GLU A 195 8.85 -32.92 -8.56
C GLU A 195 9.52 -34.10 -7.83
N GLN A 196 9.18 -35.33 -8.22
CA GLN A 196 9.75 -36.55 -7.64
C GLN A 196 11.04 -36.96 -8.38
N PRO A 197 12.08 -37.48 -7.69
CA PRO A 197 12.11 -37.81 -6.26
C PRO A 197 12.38 -36.58 -5.37
N THR A 198 11.59 -36.43 -4.31
CA THR A 198 11.72 -35.35 -3.33
C THR A 198 12.65 -35.73 -2.18
N THR A 199 13.45 -34.78 -1.70
CA THR A 199 14.23 -34.99 -0.47
C THR A 199 13.34 -34.85 0.77
N ARG A 200 13.72 -35.50 1.87
CA ARG A 200 12.98 -35.39 3.15
C ARG A 200 12.89 -33.94 3.65
N TYR A 201 13.95 -33.15 3.45
CA TYR A 201 13.95 -31.74 3.83
C TYR A 201 12.93 -30.93 3.04
N LEU A 202 12.79 -31.21 1.75
CA LEU A 202 11.79 -30.54 0.91
C LEU A 202 10.37 -30.91 1.34
N SER A 203 10.11 -32.18 1.69
CA SER A 203 8.79 -32.59 2.19
C SER A 203 8.45 -31.96 3.54
N ASP A 204 9.41 -31.88 4.46
CA ASP A 204 9.21 -31.26 5.78
C ASP A 204 8.96 -29.75 5.64
N ALA A 205 9.66 -29.08 4.72
CA ALA A 205 9.44 -27.67 4.40
C ALA A 205 8.06 -27.41 3.79
N VAL A 206 7.60 -28.25 2.85
CA VAL A 206 6.25 -28.14 2.28
C VAL A 206 5.21 -28.36 3.36
N LEU A 207 5.37 -29.36 4.22
CA LEU A 207 4.44 -29.60 5.32
C LEU A 207 4.30 -28.37 6.24
N LYS A 208 5.40 -27.69 6.56
CA LYS A 208 5.36 -26.42 7.34
C LYS A 208 4.57 -25.32 6.63
N LEU A 209 4.74 -25.18 5.31
CA LEU A 209 3.97 -24.21 4.51
C LEU A 209 2.48 -24.57 4.47
N GLU A 210 2.16 -25.85 4.32
CA GLU A 210 0.78 -26.34 4.30
C GLU A 210 0.08 -26.19 5.65
N GLU A 211 0.75 -26.46 6.76
CA GLU A 211 0.21 -26.22 8.11
C GLU A 211 -0.16 -24.75 8.28
N THR A 212 0.72 -23.84 7.85
CA THR A 212 0.46 -22.39 7.90
C THR A 212 -0.73 -22.01 7.02
N ARG A 213 -0.79 -22.49 5.78
CA ARG A 213 -1.91 -22.28 4.85
C ARG A 213 -3.24 -22.81 5.41
N ASN A 214 -3.25 -24.02 5.96
CA ASN A 214 -4.47 -24.69 6.43
C ASN A 214 -5.15 -23.98 7.60
N THR A 215 -4.48 -23.06 8.29
CA THR A 215 -5.12 -22.21 9.31
C THR A 215 -5.95 -21.06 8.72
N ARG A 216 -5.79 -20.79 7.41
CA ARG A 216 -6.43 -19.67 6.69
C ARG A 216 -7.39 -20.13 5.59
N CYS A 217 -7.31 -21.40 5.22
CA CYS A 217 -8.43 -22.16 4.69
C CYS A 217 -9.39 -22.54 5.84
#